data_AF-A0A663EJB7-F1
#
_entry.id   AF-A0A663EJB7-F1
#
_cell.length_a   1.000
_cell.length_b   1.000
_cell.length_c   1.000
_cell.angle_alpha   90.00
_cell.angle_beta   90.00
_cell.angle_gamma   90.00
#
_symmetry.space_group_name_H-M   'P 1'
#
loop_
_entity.id
_entity.type
_entity.pdbx_description
1 polymer ?
#
loop_
_entity_poly.entity_id
_entity_poly.type
_entity_poly.pdbx_seq_one_letter_code
_entity_poly.pdbx_strand_id
1 'polypeptide(L)'
;LNMTSVGVFAIAYIGKIVLGERSRKKTSHNQKRQRKELSIAVCALLNSGGGVVRMESEDKNYCFQEHGIGLDIEQSLRGCMDSTETCEYFTWMQQQSHLLLFVKTWNCGGPEHRSAATKPRICSLSTGLSRRSFTSVVPMTSSDAAGFLRRKESCAKRHDENGPSAEKALLNFDGGAKETPLNTEERNIQDATARFLKRDKLIVGEGGYLFFGVNDSSKIIGSHSKVGKKALEKTVADTMGSMPVHHFCGSQAGMHFKTYILSVYDKAEVEPFSADPGKYLHLP
;
A
#
# COMPACT_ATOMS: atom_id res chain seq x y z
N LEU A 1 -30.57 -24.62 -15.26
CA LEU A 1 -29.13 -24.87 -15.03
C LEU A 1 -28.98 -26.31 -14.56
N ASN A 2 -28.62 -27.23 -15.47
CA ASN A 2 -28.34 -28.62 -15.10
C ASN A 2 -26.99 -28.67 -14.38
N MET A 3 -27.00 -28.84 -13.06
CA MET A 3 -25.81 -29.05 -12.23
C MET A 3 -25.39 -30.52 -12.32
N THR A 4 -24.78 -30.93 -13.44
CA THR A 4 -24.28 -32.30 -13.64
C THR A 4 -22.79 -32.49 -13.35
N SER A 5 -22.09 -31.47 -12.82
CA SER A 5 -20.78 -31.68 -12.21
C SER A 5 -20.86 -31.37 -10.71
N VAL A 6 -20.69 -32.40 -9.87
CA VAL A 6 -20.37 -32.21 -8.46
C VAL A 6 -18.92 -31.72 -8.40
N GLY A 7 -18.74 -30.42 -8.63
CA GLY A 7 -17.45 -29.76 -8.48
C GLY A 7 -17.15 -29.56 -7.01
N VAL A 8 -15.90 -29.79 -6.61
CA VAL A 8 -15.40 -29.33 -5.30
C VAL A 8 -15.25 -27.82 -5.39
N PHE A 9 -16.08 -27.08 -4.66
CA PHE A 9 -15.97 -25.63 -4.55
C PHE A 9 -15.30 -25.25 -3.23
N ALA A 10 -14.33 -24.33 -3.29
CA ALA A 10 -13.82 -23.70 -2.08
C ALA A 10 -14.91 -22.82 -1.46
N ILE A 11 -15.13 -22.95 -0.15
CA ILE A 11 -16.12 -22.15 0.59
C ILE A 11 -15.39 -21.34 1.66
N ALA A 12 -15.53 -20.02 1.59
CA ALA A 12 -15.03 -19.09 2.60
C ALA A 12 -16.20 -18.63 3.49
N TYR A 13 -16.07 -18.81 4.80
CA TYR A 13 -17.09 -18.40 5.77
C TYR A 13 -16.66 -17.11 6.47
N ILE A 14 -17.49 -16.07 6.38
CA ILE A 14 -17.25 -14.77 7.05
C ILE A 14 -18.01 -14.68 8.38
N GLY A 15 -19.03 -15.52 8.57
CA GLY A 15 -19.92 -15.43 9.74
C GLY A 15 -20.90 -14.27 9.59
N LYS A 16 -21.22 -13.61 10.71
CA LYS A 16 -22.19 -12.51 10.76
C LYS A 16 -21.61 -11.21 10.22
N ILE A 17 -22.38 -10.56 9.35
CA ILE A 17 -22.02 -9.31 8.70
C ILE A 17 -23.21 -8.35 8.63
N VAL A 18 -22.95 -7.06 8.84
CA VAL A 18 -23.94 -6.02 8.56
C VAL A 18 -24.05 -5.82 7.06
N LEU A 19 -25.24 -6.03 6.49
CA LEU A 19 -25.53 -5.83 5.07
C LEU A 19 -26.58 -4.73 4.86
N GLY A 20 -26.58 -4.15 3.67
CA GLY A 20 -27.53 -3.13 3.25
C GLY A 20 -27.03 -1.70 3.44
N GLU A 21 -27.25 -0.85 2.45
CA GLU A 21 -26.69 0.51 2.43
C GLU A 21 -27.18 1.35 3.61
N ARG A 22 -28.46 1.25 3.96
CA ARG A 22 -29.03 1.99 5.10
C ARG A 22 -28.35 1.63 6.43
N SER A 23 -28.08 0.35 6.64
CA SER A 23 -27.42 -0.17 7.85
C SER A 23 -25.92 0.14 7.88
N ARG A 24 -25.29 0.29 6.69
CA ARG A 24 -23.86 0.58 6.54
C ARG A 24 -23.51 2.05 6.35
N LYS A 25 -24.50 2.95 6.27
CA LYS A 25 -24.32 4.39 6.06
C LYS A 25 -23.36 5.07 7.06
N LYS A 26 -23.35 4.61 8.31
CA LYS A 26 -22.41 5.09 9.34
C LYS A 26 -21.30 4.07 9.55
N THR A 27 -20.16 4.29 8.90
CA THR A 27 -19.02 3.37 8.95
C THR A 27 -18.48 3.18 10.37
N SER A 28 -18.73 2.02 10.97
CA SER A 28 -18.14 1.61 12.26
C SER A 28 -16.78 0.93 12.07
N HIS A 29 -16.01 0.80 13.17
CA HIS A 29 -14.76 0.04 13.15
C HIS A 29 -15.00 -1.44 12.75
N ASN A 30 -16.11 -2.02 13.23
CA ASN A 30 -16.50 -3.38 12.90
C ASN A 30 -16.84 -3.53 11.41
N GLN A 31 -17.58 -2.59 10.83
CA GLN A 31 -17.90 -2.62 9.39
C GLN A 31 -16.65 -2.50 8.50
N LYS A 32 -15.64 -1.71 8.92
CA LYS A 32 -14.34 -1.65 8.23
C LYS A 32 -13.62 -2.99 8.27
N ARG A 33 -13.66 -3.69 9.41
CA ARG A 33 -13.10 -5.03 9.58
C ARG A 33 -13.82 -6.06 8.70
N GLN A 34 -15.15 -6.11 8.78
CA GLN A 34 -15.99 -7.01 7.96
C GLN A 34 -15.74 -6.81 6.46
N ARG A 35 -15.70 -5.55 6.01
CA ARG A 35 -15.36 -5.21 4.61
C ARG A 35 -13.98 -5.73 4.23
N LYS A 36 -12.98 -5.56 5.09
CA LYS A 36 -11.61 -6.05 4.84
C LYS A 36 -11.57 -7.57 4.75
N GLU A 37 -12.21 -8.28 5.68
CA GLU A 37 -12.29 -9.74 5.70
C GLU A 37 -12.98 -10.29 4.44
N LEU A 38 -14.09 -9.65 4.01
CA LEU A 38 -14.77 -9.98 2.76
C LEU A 38 -13.87 -9.77 1.55
N SER A 39 -13.21 -8.63 1.45
CA SER A 39 -12.30 -8.36 0.32
C SER A 39 -11.15 -9.37 0.28
N ILE A 40 -10.59 -9.75 1.44
CA ILE A 40 -9.54 -10.80 1.51
C ILE A 40 -10.07 -12.13 0.99
N ALA A 41 -11.24 -12.57 1.47
CA ALA A 41 -11.85 -13.83 1.03
C ALA A 41 -12.10 -13.84 -0.49
N VAL A 42 -12.68 -12.77 -1.02
CA VAL A 42 -12.95 -12.65 -2.46
C VAL A 42 -11.66 -12.65 -3.28
N CYS A 43 -10.64 -11.88 -2.86
CA CYS A 43 -9.34 -11.85 -3.52
C CYS A 43 -8.66 -13.23 -3.52
N ALA A 44 -8.75 -13.97 -2.41
CA ALA A 44 -8.24 -15.33 -2.33
C ALA A 44 -8.93 -16.27 -3.33
N LEU A 45 -10.27 -16.24 -3.38
CA LEU A 45 -11.04 -17.08 -4.32
C LEU A 45 -10.75 -16.71 -5.78
N LEU A 46 -10.72 -15.42 -6.11
CA LEU A 46 -10.34 -14.93 -7.44
C LEU A 46 -8.99 -15.53 -7.88
N ASN A 47 -8.01 -15.58 -6.99
CA ASN A 47 -6.66 -16.07 -7.27
C ASN A 47 -6.49 -17.59 -7.14
N SER A 48 -7.54 -18.34 -6.78
CA SER A 48 -7.44 -19.78 -6.43
C SER A 48 -8.47 -20.65 -7.15
N GLY A 49 -8.96 -20.24 -8.33
CA GLY A 49 -9.91 -21.04 -9.12
C GLY A 49 -11.39 -20.72 -8.86
N GLY A 50 -11.70 -19.72 -8.05
CA GLY A 50 -13.07 -19.33 -7.69
C GLY A 50 -13.62 -20.11 -6.49
N GLY A 51 -14.90 -19.89 -6.18
CA GLY A 51 -15.59 -20.54 -5.07
C GLY A 51 -16.78 -19.74 -4.58
N VAL A 52 -17.16 -19.95 -3.31
CA VAL A 52 -18.32 -19.30 -2.69
C VAL A 52 -17.91 -18.63 -1.38
N VAL A 53 -18.26 -17.37 -1.20
CA VAL A 53 -18.24 -16.72 0.11
C VAL A 53 -19.62 -16.84 0.72
N ARG A 54 -19.72 -17.44 1.91
CA ARG A 54 -20.96 -17.52 2.69
C ARG A 54 -20.90 -16.55 3.86
N MET A 55 -21.92 -15.73 3.98
CA MET A 55 -22.08 -14.77 5.06
C MET A 55 -23.52 -14.79 5.60
N GLU A 56 -23.69 -14.47 6.88
CA GLU A 56 -24.99 -14.39 7.55
C GLU A 56 -25.31 -12.93 7.85
N SER A 57 -26.49 -12.45 7.46
CA SER A 57 -26.95 -11.12 7.80
C SER A 57 -27.18 -11.00 9.31
N GLU A 58 -26.65 -9.94 9.93
CA GLU A 58 -27.00 -9.56 11.30
C GLU A 58 -28.47 -9.13 11.44
N ASP A 59 -29.02 -8.55 10.38
CA ASP A 59 -30.43 -8.14 10.32
C ASP A 59 -31.30 -9.29 9.80
N LYS A 60 -32.26 -9.72 10.61
CA LYS A 60 -33.23 -10.77 10.27
C LYS A 60 -34.21 -10.35 9.18
N ASN A 61 -34.45 -9.05 9.02
CA ASN A 61 -35.35 -8.49 8.01
C ASN A 61 -34.61 -8.11 6.72
N TYR A 62 -33.36 -8.55 6.56
CA TYR A 62 -32.56 -8.23 5.40
C TYR A 62 -33.10 -8.91 4.13
N CYS A 63 -33.38 -8.10 3.10
CA CYS A 63 -33.66 -8.53 1.74
C CYS A 63 -32.59 -7.97 0.80
N PHE A 64 -31.83 -8.83 0.12
CA PHE A 64 -30.76 -8.43 -0.80
C PHE A 64 -31.28 -7.59 -1.96
N GLN A 65 -32.44 -7.95 -2.52
CA GLN A 65 -33.04 -7.24 -3.65
C GLN A 65 -33.44 -5.80 -3.29
N GLU A 66 -33.85 -5.56 -2.05
CA GLU A 66 -34.32 -4.24 -1.60
C GLU A 66 -33.20 -3.40 -0.97
N HIS A 67 -32.29 -4.04 -0.23
CA HIS A 67 -31.31 -3.35 0.61
C HIS A 67 -29.90 -3.30 0.01
N GLY A 68 -29.58 -4.19 -0.94
CA GLY A 68 -28.22 -4.36 -1.47
C GLY A 68 -27.22 -4.85 -0.42
N ILE A 69 -25.92 -4.83 -0.73
CA ILE A 69 -24.86 -5.20 0.23
C ILE A 69 -24.27 -4.00 0.97
N GLY A 70 -24.37 -2.82 0.38
CA GLY A 70 -23.76 -1.58 0.86
C GLY A 70 -22.66 -1.11 -0.09
N LEU A 71 -22.67 0.19 -0.38
CA LEU A 71 -21.83 0.84 -1.37
C LEU A 71 -20.35 0.73 -1.01
N ASP A 72 -20.01 0.71 0.28
CA ASP A 72 -18.63 0.56 0.72
C ASP A 72 -18.04 -0.82 0.40
N ILE A 73 -18.87 -1.87 0.43
CA ILE A 73 -18.50 -3.22 0.00
C ILE A 73 -18.37 -3.24 -1.53
N GLU A 74 -19.36 -2.73 -2.25
CA GLU A 74 -19.34 -2.68 -3.72
C GLU A 74 -18.10 -1.96 -4.25
N GLN A 75 -17.78 -0.79 -3.70
CA GLN A 75 -16.60 -0.01 -4.04
C GLN A 75 -15.32 -0.77 -3.68
N SER A 76 -15.27 -1.45 -2.53
CA SER A 76 -14.09 -2.23 -2.15
C SER A 76 -13.86 -3.39 -3.12
N LEU A 77 -14.90 -4.10 -3.53
CA LEU A 77 -14.78 -5.21 -4.48
C LEU A 77 -14.43 -4.73 -5.89
N ARG A 78 -15.02 -3.62 -6.33
CA ARG A 78 -14.71 -2.98 -7.63
C ARG A 78 -13.26 -2.51 -7.70
N GLY A 79 -12.76 -1.90 -6.63
CA GLY A 79 -11.38 -1.42 -6.55
C GLY A 79 -10.32 -2.53 -6.67
N CYS A 80 -10.67 -3.79 -6.39
CA CYS A 80 -9.75 -4.92 -6.52
C CYS A 80 -9.55 -5.36 -7.98
N MET A 81 -10.51 -5.06 -8.86
CA MET A 81 -10.56 -5.62 -10.20
C MET A 81 -10.21 -4.62 -11.30
N ASP A 82 -10.02 -3.33 -10.97
CA ASP A 82 -9.86 -2.21 -11.91
C ASP A 82 -10.87 -2.26 -13.08
N SER A 83 -12.05 -2.86 -12.86
CA SER A 83 -13.05 -3.15 -13.89
C SER A 83 -14.41 -2.68 -13.41
N THR A 84 -15.18 -2.12 -14.34
CA THR A 84 -16.56 -1.69 -14.13
C THR A 84 -17.55 -2.86 -14.12
N GLU A 85 -17.17 -4.02 -14.65
CA GLU A 85 -18.07 -5.17 -14.85
C GLU A 85 -17.93 -6.22 -13.75
N THR A 86 -18.32 -5.86 -12.53
CA THR A 86 -18.32 -6.77 -11.38
C THR A 86 -19.16 -8.03 -11.62
N CYS A 87 -20.17 -7.95 -12.49
CA CYS A 87 -21.06 -9.06 -12.86
C CYS A 87 -20.36 -10.18 -13.65
N GLU A 88 -19.19 -9.91 -14.25
CA GLU A 88 -18.41 -10.95 -14.92
C GLU A 88 -17.93 -12.01 -13.91
N TYR A 89 -17.51 -11.57 -12.72
CA TYR A 89 -16.88 -12.40 -11.69
C TYR A 89 -17.81 -12.78 -10.54
N PHE A 90 -18.84 -11.99 -10.27
CA PHE A 90 -19.65 -12.12 -9.07
C PHE A 90 -21.10 -12.46 -9.38
N THR A 91 -21.63 -13.44 -8.66
CA THR A 91 -23.06 -13.76 -8.66
C THR A 91 -23.54 -13.87 -7.23
N TRP A 92 -24.63 -13.16 -6.92
CA TRP A 92 -25.19 -13.10 -5.57
C TRP A 92 -26.43 -13.97 -5.48
N MET A 93 -26.59 -14.66 -4.35
CA MET A 93 -27.78 -15.46 -4.05
C MET A 93 -28.11 -15.33 -2.57
N GLN A 94 -29.36 -15.00 -2.25
CA GLN A 94 -29.83 -15.02 -0.87
C GLN A 94 -30.57 -16.33 -0.57
N GLN A 95 -30.24 -16.93 0.57
CA GLN A 95 -30.94 -18.08 1.14
C GLN A 95 -31.27 -17.79 2.60
N GLN A 96 -32.54 -17.42 2.86
CA GLN A 96 -33.00 -16.99 4.19
C GLN A 96 -32.11 -15.86 4.75
N SER A 97 -31.52 -16.03 5.94
CA SER A 97 -30.60 -15.07 6.56
C SER A 97 -29.19 -15.09 5.96
N HIS A 98 -28.88 -16.02 5.06
CA HIS A 98 -27.57 -16.14 4.46
C HIS A 98 -27.51 -15.45 3.10
N LEU A 99 -26.42 -14.74 2.86
CA LEU A 99 -26.05 -14.26 1.54
C LEU A 99 -24.85 -15.05 1.05
N LEU A 100 -24.92 -15.52 -0.18
CA LEU A 100 -23.90 -16.30 -0.88
C LEU A 100 -23.38 -15.45 -2.03
N LEU A 101 -22.06 -15.29 -2.09
CA LEU A 101 -21.34 -14.67 -3.19
C LEU A 101 -20.55 -15.75 -3.93
N PHE A 102 -20.99 -16.09 -5.13
CA PHE A 102 -20.23 -16.92 -6.05
C PHE A 102 -19.18 -16.06 -6.73
N VAL A 103 -17.93 -16.49 -6.62
CA VAL A 103 -16.75 -15.83 -7.16
C VAL A 103 -16.17 -16.73 -8.24
N LYS A 104 -16.13 -16.25 -9.49
CA LYS A 104 -15.41 -16.96 -10.56
C LYS A 104 -13.90 -16.81 -10.39
N THR A 105 -13.14 -17.71 -10.99
CA THR A 105 -11.69 -17.54 -11.08
C THR A 105 -11.34 -16.26 -11.84
N TRP A 106 -10.29 -15.57 -11.39
CA TRP A 106 -9.70 -14.48 -12.13
C TRP A 106 -9.10 -15.02 -13.42
N ASN A 107 -9.51 -14.44 -14.55
CA ASN A 107 -8.91 -14.76 -15.84
C ASN A 107 -8.19 -13.53 -16.37
N CYS A 108 -6.89 -13.70 -16.60
CA CYS A 108 -6.09 -12.77 -17.37
C CYS A 108 -6.02 -13.34 -18.78
N GLY A 109 -6.61 -12.64 -19.76
CA GLY A 109 -6.65 -13.06 -21.16
C GLY A 109 -5.31 -13.65 -21.66
N GLY A 110 -5.42 -14.52 -22.67
CA GLY A 110 -4.32 -15.39 -23.13
C GLY A 110 -2.99 -14.67 -23.41
N PRO A 111 -1.87 -15.41 -23.37
CA PRO A 111 -0.52 -14.85 -23.48
C PRO A 111 -0.21 -14.14 -24.82
N GLU A 112 -1.10 -14.23 -25.81
CA GLU A 112 -0.85 -13.82 -27.20
C GLU A 112 -0.84 -12.30 -27.43
N HIS A 113 -1.30 -11.50 -26.48
CA HIS A 113 -1.13 -10.05 -26.54
C HIS A 113 -0.68 -9.50 -25.18
N ARG A 114 0.64 -9.47 -24.94
CA ARG A 114 1.26 -8.69 -23.84
C ARG A 114 1.29 -7.20 -24.20
N SER A 115 0.12 -6.60 -24.34
CA SER A 115 -0.06 -5.16 -24.54
C SER A 115 -0.11 -4.43 -23.19
N ALA A 116 -0.02 -3.09 -23.21
CA ALA A 116 -0.32 -2.27 -22.03
C ALA A 116 -1.74 -2.51 -21.49
N ALA A 117 -2.66 -2.97 -22.36
CA ALA A 117 -4.04 -3.32 -22.04
C ALA A 117 -4.22 -4.71 -21.39
N THR A 118 -3.16 -5.51 -21.24
CA THR A 118 -3.28 -6.85 -20.65
C THR A 118 -3.52 -6.76 -19.14
N LYS A 119 -4.67 -7.31 -18.73
CA LYS A 119 -5.09 -7.46 -17.34
C LYS A 119 -3.97 -8.05 -16.48
N PRO A 120 -3.85 -7.68 -15.20
CA PRO A 120 -2.89 -8.31 -14.29
C PRO A 120 -3.15 -9.83 -14.18
N ARG A 121 -2.09 -10.62 -13.98
CA ARG A 121 -2.20 -12.09 -13.82
C ARG A 121 -2.92 -12.50 -12.54
N ILE A 122 -2.88 -11.66 -11.52
CA ILE A 122 -3.52 -11.87 -10.22
C ILE A 122 -4.37 -10.65 -9.86
N CYS A 123 -5.42 -10.86 -9.07
CA CYS A 123 -6.17 -9.81 -8.41
C CYS A 123 -5.45 -9.38 -7.12
N SER A 124 -5.50 -8.10 -6.76
CA SER A 124 -4.87 -7.57 -5.55
C SER A 124 -5.73 -6.51 -4.88
N LEU A 125 -5.84 -6.57 -3.55
CA LEU A 125 -6.50 -5.53 -2.75
C LEU A 125 -5.68 -4.23 -2.72
N SER A 126 -4.36 -4.39 -2.74
CA SER A 126 -3.39 -3.31 -2.84
C SER A 126 -2.12 -3.87 -3.47
N THR A 127 -1.56 -3.11 -4.40
CA THR A 127 -0.29 -3.46 -5.06
C THR A 127 0.92 -3.18 -4.17
N GLY A 128 0.74 -2.41 -3.09
CA GLY A 128 1.84 -1.88 -2.28
C GLY A 128 2.66 -0.77 -2.98
N LEU A 129 2.50 -0.59 -4.29
CA LEU A 129 3.24 0.37 -5.09
C LEU A 129 2.54 1.73 -5.12
N SER A 130 3.36 2.79 -5.17
CA SER A 130 2.92 4.16 -5.33
C SER A 130 3.79 4.91 -6.32
N ARG A 131 3.21 5.92 -6.93
CA ARG A 131 3.92 6.91 -7.73
C ARG A 131 3.64 8.32 -7.22
N ARG A 132 4.61 9.19 -7.40
CA ARG A 132 4.37 10.63 -7.28
C ARG A 132 3.59 11.09 -8.51
N SER A 133 2.60 11.94 -8.27
CA SER A 133 1.85 12.67 -9.28
C SER A 133 1.82 14.13 -8.85
N PHE A 134 2.65 14.94 -9.50
CA PHE A 134 2.91 16.34 -9.12
C PHE A 134 3.32 16.47 -7.64
N THR A 135 2.48 17.13 -6.84
CA THR A 135 2.68 17.37 -5.40
C THR A 135 2.11 16.26 -4.52
N SER A 136 1.50 15.23 -5.10
CA SER A 136 0.79 14.17 -4.37
C SER A 136 1.41 12.79 -4.60
N VAL A 137 1.20 11.89 -3.64
CA VAL A 137 1.51 10.46 -3.79
C VAL A 137 0.21 9.71 -4.06
N VAL A 138 0.19 8.93 -5.14
CA VAL A 138 -0.97 8.17 -5.58
C VAL A 138 -0.64 6.68 -5.58
N PRO A 139 -1.43 5.82 -4.90
CA PRO A 139 -1.25 4.37 -5.00
C PRO A 139 -1.47 3.92 -6.44
N MET A 140 -0.64 3.00 -6.92
CA MET A 140 -0.84 2.41 -8.26
C MET A 140 -2.03 1.46 -8.23
N THR A 141 -2.94 1.61 -9.21
CA THR A 141 -3.95 0.60 -9.52
C THR A 141 -3.27 -0.71 -9.92
N SER A 142 -4.01 -1.82 -9.92
CA SER A 142 -3.45 -3.12 -10.32
C SER A 142 -2.93 -3.09 -11.77
N SER A 143 -3.62 -2.36 -12.64
CA SER A 143 -3.28 -2.16 -14.04
C SER A 143 -2.03 -1.29 -14.21
N ASP A 144 -1.95 -0.16 -13.48
CA ASP A 144 -0.77 0.72 -13.48
C ASP A 144 0.46 -0.03 -12.95
N ALA A 145 0.30 -0.78 -11.86
CA ALA A 145 1.36 -1.60 -11.27
C ALA A 145 1.85 -2.67 -12.23
N ALA A 146 0.94 -3.41 -12.89
CA ALA A 146 1.32 -4.42 -13.85
C ALA A 146 2.07 -3.82 -15.05
N GLY A 147 1.61 -2.67 -15.58
CA GLY A 147 2.32 -1.94 -16.63
C GLY A 147 3.69 -1.45 -16.18
N PHE A 148 3.79 -0.93 -14.96
CA PHE A 148 5.05 -0.48 -14.37
C PHE A 148 6.07 -1.63 -14.23
N LEU A 149 5.65 -2.76 -13.67
CA LEU A 149 6.51 -3.93 -13.50
C LEU A 149 7.00 -4.48 -14.85
N ARG A 150 6.11 -4.59 -15.85
CA ARG A 150 6.48 -5.00 -17.21
C ARG A 150 7.53 -4.07 -17.84
N ARG A 151 7.40 -2.76 -17.64
CA ARG A 151 8.40 -1.79 -18.11
C ARG A 151 9.74 -1.99 -17.42
N LYS A 152 9.78 -2.14 -16.10
CA LYS A 152 11.03 -2.37 -15.34
C LYS A 152 11.71 -3.67 -15.75
N GLU A 153 10.95 -4.75 -15.92
CA GLU A 153 11.45 -6.03 -16.43
C GLU A 153 12.06 -5.86 -17.83
N SER A 154 11.35 -5.17 -18.74
CA SER A 154 11.80 -4.95 -20.11
C SER A 154 13.08 -4.11 -20.18
N CYS A 155 13.22 -3.08 -19.34
CA CYS A 155 14.43 -2.28 -19.27
C CYS A 155 15.61 -3.07 -18.70
N ALA A 156 15.40 -3.89 -17.67
CA ALA A 156 16.46 -4.70 -17.09
C ALA A 156 17.06 -5.69 -18.12
N LYS A 157 16.22 -6.33 -18.94
CA LYS A 157 16.66 -7.25 -20.00
C LYS A 157 17.49 -6.61 -21.11
N ARG A 158 17.42 -5.28 -21.27
CA ARG A 158 18.18 -4.54 -22.31
C ARG A 158 19.58 -4.13 -21.87
N HIS A 159 19.91 -4.29 -20.58
CA HIS A 159 21.15 -3.76 -19.98
C HIS A 159 22.20 -4.84 -19.66
N ASP A 160 22.07 -6.07 -20.18
CA ASP A 160 23.09 -7.12 -20.01
C ASP A 160 24.36 -6.92 -20.86
N GLU A 161 24.43 -5.89 -21.72
CA GLU A 161 25.66 -5.52 -22.41
C GLU A 161 26.17 -4.15 -21.89
N ASN A 162 27.13 -4.21 -20.96
CA ASN A 162 28.00 -3.11 -20.50
C ASN A 162 27.37 -1.98 -19.65
N GLY A 163 26.79 -2.30 -18.49
CA GLY A 163 26.42 -1.32 -17.45
C GLY A 163 27.55 -1.07 -16.42
N PRO A 164 27.70 0.15 -15.87
CA PRO A 164 28.79 0.48 -14.94
C PRO A 164 28.66 -0.34 -13.65
N SER A 165 29.79 -0.94 -13.24
CA SER A 165 29.92 -1.68 -11.98
C SER A 165 29.43 -0.83 -10.82
N ALA A 166 28.47 -1.37 -10.04
CA ALA A 166 27.99 -0.73 -8.83
C ALA A 166 29.17 -0.50 -7.88
N GLU A 167 29.51 0.77 -7.65
CA GLU A 167 30.44 1.16 -6.61
C GLU A 167 29.79 0.80 -5.26
N LYS A 168 30.34 -0.22 -4.60
CA LYS A 168 29.96 -0.62 -3.25
C LYS A 168 30.38 0.49 -2.28
N ALA A 169 29.43 1.35 -1.90
CA ALA A 169 29.59 2.16 -0.70
C ALA A 169 29.34 1.26 0.53
N LEU A 170 30.44 0.78 1.11
CA LEU A 170 30.47 0.11 2.40
C LEU A 170 29.98 1.06 3.50
N LEU A 171 28.93 0.66 4.22
CA LEU A 171 28.82 0.98 5.64
C LEU A 171 29.00 -0.34 6.39
N ASN A 172 30.22 -0.57 6.85
CA ASN A 172 30.49 -1.58 7.86
C ASN A 172 29.78 -1.14 9.14
N PHE A 173 28.78 -1.90 9.58
CA PHE A 173 28.38 -1.90 10.98
C PHE A 173 28.54 -3.32 11.51
N ASP A 174 29.71 -3.56 12.08
CA ASP A 174 29.93 -4.64 13.02
C ASP A 174 29.34 -4.20 14.36
N GLY A 175 28.51 -5.05 14.95
CA GLY A 175 27.77 -4.70 16.16
C GLY A 175 26.55 -5.57 16.37
N GLY A 176 26.78 -6.83 16.70
CA GLY A 176 25.75 -7.65 17.33
C GLY A 176 25.23 -6.96 18.59
N ALA A 177 23.92 -6.77 18.69
CA ALA A 177 23.29 -6.31 19.92
C ALA A 177 21.94 -7.00 20.10
N LYS A 178 21.86 -7.74 21.20
CA LYS A 178 20.66 -8.36 21.76
C LYS A 178 19.52 -7.34 21.87
N GLU A 179 18.30 -7.81 21.67
CA GLU A 179 17.07 -7.04 21.85
C GLU A 179 16.98 -6.48 23.28
N THR A 180 17.19 -5.17 23.41
CA THR A 180 16.92 -4.42 24.63
C THR A 180 15.53 -3.79 24.51
N PRO A 181 14.71 -3.74 25.58
CA PRO A 181 13.38 -3.14 25.53
C PRO A 181 13.42 -1.67 25.11
N LEU A 182 12.76 -1.33 24.01
CA LEU A 182 12.64 0.03 23.48
C LEU A 182 11.97 0.97 24.47
N ASN A 183 12.53 2.17 24.64
CA ASN A 183 11.96 3.20 25.50
C ASN A 183 10.78 3.93 24.82
N THR A 184 10.04 4.74 25.59
CA THR A 184 8.82 5.42 25.13
C THR A 184 9.05 6.37 23.95
N GLU A 185 10.22 7.00 23.86
CA GLU A 185 10.59 7.91 22.77
C GLU A 185 10.81 7.14 21.47
N GLU A 186 11.54 6.02 21.53
CA GLU A 186 11.77 5.13 20.39
C GLU A 186 10.45 4.52 19.87
N ARG A 187 9.51 4.20 20.76
CA ARG A 187 8.18 3.71 20.38
C ARG A 187 7.34 4.79 19.69
N ASN A 188 7.39 6.03 20.16
CA ASN A 188 6.68 7.16 19.54
C ASN A 188 7.26 7.51 18.17
N ILE A 189 8.58 7.43 18.03
CA ILE A 189 9.27 7.60 16.76
C ILE A 189 8.89 6.46 15.80
N GLN A 190 8.89 5.20 16.25
CA GLN A 190 8.44 4.07 15.44
C GLN A 190 6.97 4.19 15.01
N ASP A 191 6.06 4.64 15.88
CA ASP A 191 4.65 4.85 15.53
C ASP A 191 4.47 6.02 14.56
N ALA A 192 5.21 7.12 14.74
CA ALA A 192 5.25 8.23 13.78
C ALA A 192 5.78 7.77 12.42
N THR A 193 6.83 6.93 12.40
CA THR A 193 7.41 6.37 11.18
C THR A 193 6.50 5.33 10.51
N ALA A 194 5.80 4.50 11.27
CA ALA A 194 4.82 3.56 10.74
C ALA A 194 3.61 4.30 10.14
N ARG A 195 3.15 5.38 10.78
CA ARG A 195 2.12 6.29 10.23
C ARG A 195 2.63 7.02 8.97
N PHE A 196 3.91 7.35 8.94
CA PHE A 196 4.58 8.01 7.81
C PHE A 196 4.75 7.09 6.59
N LEU A 197 5.27 5.87 6.75
CA LEU A 197 5.34 4.85 5.70
C LEU A 197 3.97 4.56 5.08
N LYS A 198 2.91 4.65 5.91
CA LYS A 198 1.53 4.48 5.48
C LYS A 198 0.99 5.70 4.71
N ARG A 199 1.51 6.91 4.97
CA ARG A 199 1.07 8.19 4.38
C ARG A 199 1.83 8.53 3.10
N ASP A 200 3.15 8.38 3.10
CA ASP A 200 4.05 8.89 2.06
C ASP A 200 4.79 7.76 1.34
N LYS A 201 4.04 6.72 0.95
CA LYS A 201 4.51 5.54 0.20
C LYS A 201 5.58 5.93 -0.81
N LEU A 202 6.76 5.33 -0.65
CA LEU A 202 7.97 5.74 -1.33
C LEU A 202 7.83 5.68 -2.84
N ILE A 203 8.31 6.73 -3.50
CA ILE A 203 8.02 7.06 -4.88
C ILE A 203 8.78 6.13 -5.80
N VAL A 204 8.06 5.42 -6.67
CA VAL A 204 8.67 4.62 -7.71
C VAL A 204 8.68 5.41 -9.02
N GLY A 205 9.85 5.84 -9.49
CA GLY A 205 10.00 6.45 -10.83
C GLY A 205 11.15 7.43 -10.95
N GLU A 206 11.32 8.34 -9.98
CA GLU A 206 12.34 9.39 -9.98
C GLU A 206 12.79 9.63 -8.53
N GLY A 207 14.09 9.82 -8.32
CA GLY A 207 14.63 10.19 -7.00
C GLY A 207 14.04 11.52 -6.52
N GLY A 208 14.13 11.80 -5.23
CA GLY A 208 13.57 13.04 -4.69
C GLY A 208 13.95 13.30 -3.25
N TYR A 209 13.51 14.46 -2.77
CA TYR A 209 13.66 14.89 -1.39
C TYR A 209 12.33 14.79 -0.65
N LEU A 210 12.42 14.44 0.62
CA LEU A 210 11.31 14.32 1.53
C LEU A 210 11.60 15.17 2.76
N PHE A 211 10.80 16.23 2.94
CA PHE A 211 11.00 17.21 4.00
C PHE A 211 10.06 16.91 5.16
N PHE A 212 10.64 16.72 6.35
CA PHE A 212 9.90 16.60 7.60
C PHE A 212 9.86 17.94 8.32
N GLY A 213 8.76 18.23 9.02
CA GLY A 213 8.62 19.47 9.77
C GLY A 213 8.41 20.70 8.88
N VAL A 214 7.77 20.52 7.71
CA VAL A 214 7.28 21.59 6.84
C VAL A 214 5.78 21.38 6.64
N ASN A 215 4.98 22.44 6.74
CA ASN A 215 3.53 22.35 6.51
C ASN A 215 3.15 22.55 5.03
N ASP A 216 1.87 22.37 4.70
CA ASP A 216 1.35 22.50 3.32
C ASP A 216 1.49 23.92 2.73
N SER A 217 1.78 24.91 3.56
CA SER A 217 2.06 26.31 3.16
C SER A 217 3.56 26.58 2.99
N SER A 218 4.39 25.53 2.94
CA SER A 218 5.85 25.61 2.85
C SER A 218 6.53 26.31 4.04
N LYS A 219 5.87 26.37 5.20
CA LYS A 219 6.44 26.93 6.44
C LYS A 219 7.14 25.84 7.24
N ILE A 220 8.36 26.12 7.68
CA ILE A 220 9.11 25.26 8.60
C ILE A 220 8.43 25.31 9.97
N ILE A 221 8.00 24.15 10.45
CA ILE A 221 7.42 23.94 11.78
C ILE A 221 8.34 23.11 12.69
N GLY A 222 9.29 22.37 12.12
CA GLY A 222 10.22 21.52 12.86
C GLY A 222 9.52 20.33 13.54
N SER A 223 9.98 19.98 14.74
CA SER A 223 9.40 18.93 15.60
C SER A 223 8.93 19.56 16.91
N HIS A 224 7.79 19.11 17.43
CA HIS A 224 7.22 19.57 18.70
C HIS A 224 7.99 19.06 19.94
N SER A 225 8.88 18.09 19.78
CA SER A 225 9.76 17.57 20.84
C SER A 225 11.22 17.57 20.38
N LYS A 226 12.15 17.68 21.35
CA LYS A 226 13.57 17.42 21.10
C LYS A 226 13.70 15.94 20.69
N VAL A 227 14.08 15.71 19.44
CA VAL A 227 14.34 14.36 18.92
C VAL A 227 15.85 14.16 18.85
N GLY A 228 16.36 13.07 19.43
CA GLY A 228 17.78 12.73 19.33
C GLY A 228 18.20 12.47 17.89
N LYS A 229 19.18 13.23 17.37
CA LYS A 229 19.69 13.12 15.99
C LYS A 229 20.02 11.67 15.59
N LYS A 230 20.78 10.96 16.44
CA LYS A 230 21.21 9.58 16.20
C LYS A 230 20.01 8.61 16.16
N ALA A 231 19.03 8.80 17.04
CA ALA A 231 17.84 7.94 17.08
C ALA A 231 17.00 8.09 15.80
N LEU A 232 16.85 9.33 15.32
CA LEU A 232 16.14 9.63 14.08
C LEU A 232 16.86 9.05 12.86
N GLU A 233 18.17 9.24 12.73
CA GLU A 233 18.98 8.65 11.66
C GLU A 233 18.85 7.13 11.62
N LYS A 234 18.94 6.48 12.79
CA LYS A 234 18.78 5.03 12.93
C LYS A 234 17.38 4.59 12.52
N THR A 235 16.32 5.26 13.00
CA THR A 235 14.94 4.90 12.64
C THR A 235 14.70 5.01 11.15
N VAL A 236 15.20 6.07 10.51
CA VAL A 236 15.11 6.21 9.05
C VAL A 236 15.83 5.06 8.36
N ALA A 237 17.04 4.71 8.79
CA ALA A 237 17.80 3.61 8.20
C ALA A 237 17.10 2.25 8.36
N ASP A 238 16.65 1.91 9.58
CA ASP A 238 15.92 0.67 9.87
C ASP A 238 14.65 0.57 9.02
N THR A 239 13.95 1.71 8.89
CA THR A 239 12.73 1.80 8.10
C THR A 239 13.00 1.55 6.62
N MET A 240 13.98 2.25 6.04
CA MET A 240 14.35 2.09 4.63
C MET A 240 14.86 0.69 4.34
N GLY A 241 15.58 0.07 5.28
CA GLY A 241 16.05 -1.31 5.18
C GLY A 241 14.94 -2.36 5.24
N SER A 242 13.82 -2.07 5.91
CA SER A 242 12.67 -2.99 6.01
C SER A 242 11.74 -2.96 4.79
N MET A 243 11.96 -2.06 3.84
CA MET A 243 11.07 -1.90 2.68
C MET A 243 11.21 -3.08 1.71
N PRO A 244 10.09 -3.71 1.28
CA PRO A 244 10.15 -4.76 0.27
C PRO A 244 10.64 -4.23 -1.08
N VAL A 245 11.73 -4.80 -1.60
CA VAL A 245 12.29 -4.48 -2.92
C VAL A 245 12.30 -5.72 -3.78
N HIS A 246 11.81 -5.59 -5.02
CA HIS A 246 11.90 -6.62 -6.03
C HIS A 246 12.84 -6.16 -7.15
N HIS A 247 13.83 -7.00 -7.47
CA HIS A 247 14.80 -6.73 -8.53
C HIS A 247 14.49 -7.56 -9.77
N PHE A 248 14.47 -6.88 -10.93
CA PHE A 248 14.51 -7.54 -12.24
C PHE A 248 15.94 -7.69 -12.78
N CYS A 249 16.94 -7.16 -12.07
CA CYS A 249 18.36 -7.19 -12.43
C CYS A 249 19.18 -7.92 -11.35
N GLY A 250 20.42 -8.32 -11.70
CA GLY A 250 21.30 -9.07 -10.80
C GLY A 250 21.96 -8.26 -9.66
N SER A 251 21.82 -6.93 -9.63
CA SER A 251 22.57 -6.08 -8.68
C SER A 251 22.19 -6.29 -7.21
N GLN A 252 20.93 -6.69 -6.95
CA GLN A 252 20.34 -6.83 -5.60
C GLN A 252 20.61 -5.63 -4.66
N ALA A 253 20.83 -4.45 -5.24
CA ALA A 253 21.22 -3.26 -4.49
C ALA A 253 20.05 -2.73 -3.67
N GLY A 254 20.27 -2.48 -2.38
CA GLY A 254 19.29 -1.86 -1.51
C GLY A 254 18.94 -0.42 -1.92
N MET A 255 17.92 0.14 -1.27
CA MET A 255 17.51 1.51 -1.52
C MET A 255 18.60 2.49 -1.05
N HIS A 256 19.06 3.34 -1.97
CA HIS A 256 20.03 4.40 -1.65
C HIS A 256 19.31 5.66 -1.16
N PHE A 257 19.69 6.16 0.01
CA PHE A 257 19.15 7.38 0.60
C PHE A 257 20.21 8.14 1.40
N LYS A 258 19.97 9.42 1.64
CA LYS A 258 20.77 10.27 2.53
C LYS A 258 19.83 11.03 3.45
N THR A 259 20.21 11.13 4.73
CA THR A 259 19.44 11.84 5.75
C THR A 259 20.14 13.14 6.10
N TYR A 260 19.39 14.23 6.13
CA TYR A 260 19.87 15.55 6.56
C TYR A 260 18.98 16.04 7.70
N ILE A 261 19.58 16.39 8.84
CA ILE A 261 18.88 16.93 10.01
C ILE A 261 19.33 18.38 10.17
N LEU A 262 18.38 19.31 10.01
CA LEU A 262 18.60 20.74 10.06
C LEU A 262 18.06 21.30 11.38
N SER A 263 18.86 22.13 12.05
CA SER A 263 18.42 22.88 13.22
C SER A 263 17.49 24.02 12.80
N VAL A 264 16.35 24.16 13.50
CA VAL A 264 15.39 25.24 13.29
C VAL A 264 15.48 26.18 14.49
N TYR A 265 15.61 27.48 14.22
CA TYR A 265 15.73 28.53 15.25
C TYR A 265 14.57 29.51 15.10
N ASP A 266 13.94 29.88 16.22
CA ASP A 266 12.98 30.96 16.24
C ASP A 266 13.71 32.31 16.31
N LYS A 267 13.23 33.27 15.52
CA LYS A 267 13.81 34.62 15.39
C LYS A 267 13.81 35.44 16.68
N ALA A 268 13.20 34.94 17.76
CA ALA A 268 13.07 35.62 19.04
C ALA A 268 14.26 35.39 20.00
N GLU A 269 15.22 34.52 19.66
CA GLU A 269 16.41 34.26 20.49
C GLU A 269 17.71 34.43 19.68
N VAL A 270 17.94 35.62 19.14
CA VAL A 270 19.28 36.00 18.65
C VAL A 270 19.72 37.29 19.34
N GLU A 271 20.42 37.15 20.46
CA GLU A 271 21.33 38.19 20.97
C GLU A 271 22.38 38.48 19.88
N PRO A 272 22.74 39.75 19.63
CA PRO A 272 23.56 40.12 18.48
C PRO A 272 25.03 39.76 18.74
N PHE A 273 25.49 38.62 18.21
CA PHE A 273 26.91 38.36 18.05
C PHE A 273 27.28 38.23 16.57
N SER A 274 28.09 39.21 16.14
CA SER A 274 29.01 39.27 15.00
C SER A 274 28.76 38.26 13.86
N ALA A 275 28.34 38.79 12.70
CA ALA A 275 28.27 38.09 11.44
C ALA A 275 29.61 37.43 11.05
N ASP A 276 29.56 36.16 10.67
CA ASP A 276 30.55 35.53 9.78
C ASP A 276 29.89 35.35 8.40
N PRO A 277 30.24 36.15 7.38
CA PRO A 277 29.54 36.18 6.10
C PRO A 277 30.02 35.03 5.22
N GLY A 278 29.53 33.81 5.46
CA GLY A 278 30.08 32.63 4.76
C GLY A 278 29.16 31.47 4.43
N LYS A 279 27.87 31.47 4.81
CA LYS A 279 26.98 30.32 4.53
C LYS A 279 25.54 30.72 4.17
N TYR A 280 25.39 31.35 3.01
CA TYR A 280 24.14 31.28 2.26
C TYR A 280 24.32 30.25 1.16
N LEU A 281 23.67 29.09 1.29
CA LEU A 281 23.50 28.20 0.14
C LEU A 281 22.34 28.77 -0.68
N HIS A 282 22.65 29.40 -1.81
CA HIS A 282 21.69 29.60 -2.87
C HIS A 282 21.29 28.23 -3.41
N LEU A 283 20.00 27.88 -3.30
CA LEU A 283 19.42 26.76 -4.04
C LEU A 283 19.00 27.29 -5.44
N PRO A 284 19.24 26.52 -6.51
CA PRO A 284 18.76 26.82 -7.86
C PRO A 284 17.23 26.72 -7.98
#